data_AF-A0A3D3QI82-F1
#
_entry.id   AF-A0A3D3QI82-F1
#
_cell.length_a   1.000
_cell.length_b   1.000
_cell.length_c   1.000
_cell.angle_alpha   90.00
_cell.angle_beta   90.00
_cell.angle_gamma   90.00
#
_symmetry.space_group_name_H-M   'P 1'
#
loop_
_entity.id
_entity.type
_entity.pdbx_description
1 polymer ?
#
loop_
_entity_poly.entity_id
_entity_poly.type
_entity_poly.pdbx_seq_one_letter_code
_entity_poly.pdbx_strand_id
1 'polypeptide(L)'
;MIKTFAVCATLGLLLGPATMAAQNGPDESSGKPPQVDILASAVDAIAQMHMDAFSDSVLWEAAIDGIIRALDDPYAEVFTPQEAEAWEEDTTGNYSGIGLQITLLNDEVTVTAVFRGFPANEHGLVVGDVIVGVNQHDASKWSTGMAADSIRGPVGTDV
;
A
#
# COMPACT_ATOMS: atom_id res chain seq x y z
N MET A 1 48.18 44.34 -14.60
CA MET A 1 48.60 42.93 -14.46
C MET A 1 47.83 42.11 -15.50
N ILE A 2 48.45 41.83 -16.66
CA ILE A 2 47.96 40.90 -17.69
C ILE A 2 49.21 40.19 -18.21
N LYS A 3 49.30 38.87 -17.99
CA LYS A 3 50.40 37.97 -18.41
C LYS A 3 49.98 37.30 -19.72
N THR A 4 50.73 37.49 -20.81
CA THR A 4 51.70 36.54 -21.41
C THR A 4 51.03 35.27 -21.98
N PHE A 5 50.75 35.17 -23.29
CA PHE A 5 51.59 34.71 -24.44
C PHE A 5 52.02 33.23 -24.44
N ALA A 6 52.07 32.66 -25.67
CA ALA A 6 52.66 31.39 -26.15
C ALA A 6 51.68 30.19 -26.27
N VAL A 7 51.12 29.88 -27.45
CA VAL A 7 51.72 29.27 -28.66
C VAL A 7 52.17 27.83 -28.44
N CYS A 8 51.47 26.86 -29.07
CA CYS A 8 52.13 25.88 -29.92
C CYS A 8 51.14 25.30 -30.93
N ALA A 9 51.44 25.56 -32.20
CA ALA A 9 50.64 25.24 -33.36
C ALA A 9 50.96 23.83 -33.88
N THR A 10 49.91 23.19 -34.42
CA THR A 10 49.92 22.29 -35.58
C THR A 10 50.76 21.01 -35.54
N LEU A 11 50.12 19.86 -35.84
CA LEU A 11 50.20 19.19 -37.14
C LEU A 11 50.05 17.67 -36.97
N GLY A 12 48.97 17.09 -37.47
CA GLY A 12 48.82 15.63 -37.50
C GLY A 12 47.40 15.14 -37.74
N LEU A 13 46.79 15.53 -38.86
CA LEU A 13 45.56 14.92 -39.36
C LEU A 13 45.90 14.08 -40.59
N LEU A 14 45.93 12.75 -40.46
CA LEU A 14 45.57 11.80 -41.53
C LEU A 14 45.64 10.34 -41.00
N LEU A 15 44.47 9.71 -40.79
CA LEU A 15 44.08 8.33 -41.18
C LEU A 15 43.08 7.68 -40.18
N GLY A 16 41.82 7.51 -40.62
CA GLY A 16 40.97 6.36 -40.25
C GLY A 16 39.77 6.63 -39.33
N PRO A 17 38.51 6.43 -39.79
CA PRO A 17 37.31 6.54 -38.98
C PRO A 17 36.91 5.17 -38.44
N ALA A 18 37.12 4.88 -37.16
CA ALA A 18 36.48 3.73 -36.50
C ALA A 18 36.78 3.76 -35.00
N THR A 19 35.84 4.27 -34.22
CA THR A 19 35.13 3.53 -33.16
C THR A 19 34.48 4.55 -32.23
N MET A 20 33.22 4.86 -32.53
CA MET A 20 32.25 5.05 -31.46
C MET A 20 32.15 3.69 -30.74
N ALA A 21 32.98 3.47 -29.75
CA ALA A 21 32.72 2.49 -28.70
C ALA A 21 32.29 3.34 -27.49
N ALA A 22 31.00 3.66 -27.37
CA ALA A 22 30.10 2.81 -26.60
C ALA A 22 30.76 2.40 -25.29
N GLN A 23 31.03 3.38 -24.42
CA GLN A 23 31.10 3.13 -22.99
C GLN A 23 29.77 3.55 -22.39
N ASN A 24 28.70 2.90 -22.85
CA ASN A 24 27.55 2.67 -21.99
C ASN A 24 28.06 1.63 -20.99
N GLY A 25 28.67 2.10 -19.91
CA GLY A 25 28.91 1.24 -18.75
C GLY A 25 27.58 0.60 -18.35
N PRO A 26 27.57 -0.66 -17.91
CA PRO A 26 26.35 -1.26 -17.39
C PRO A 26 25.80 -0.33 -16.31
N ASP A 27 24.57 0.11 -16.51
CA ASP A 27 23.85 1.01 -15.62
C ASP A 27 23.61 0.29 -14.29
N GLU A 28 24.54 0.45 -13.35
CA GLU A 28 24.44 -0.04 -11.98
C GLU A 28 23.47 0.82 -11.15
N SER A 29 22.21 0.97 -11.58
CA SER A 29 21.22 1.82 -10.91
C SER A 29 19.94 1.10 -10.44
N SER A 30 19.75 -0.18 -10.75
CA SER A 30 18.77 -1.00 -10.03
C SER A 30 19.17 -2.45 -10.14
N GLY A 31 19.46 -3.10 -9.02
CA GLY A 31 19.68 -4.55 -8.94
C GLY A 31 18.41 -5.37 -9.22
N LYS A 32 17.55 -4.90 -10.13
CA LYS A 32 16.35 -5.60 -10.58
C LYS A 32 16.68 -6.51 -11.76
N PRO A 33 16.17 -7.74 -11.78
CA PRO A 33 16.28 -8.60 -12.95
C PRO A 33 15.66 -7.91 -14.18
N PRO A 34 16.23 -8.04 -15.39
CA PRO A 34 15.66 -7.48 -16.63
C PRO A 34 14.20 -7.88 -16.88
N GLN A 35 13.76 -9.01 -16.31
CA GLN A 35 12.40 -9.52 -16.40
C GLN A 35 11.38 -8.60 -15.71
N VAL A 36 11.80 -7.85 -14.69
CA VAL A 36 10.93 -6.88 -13.99
C VAL A 36 10.58 -5.71 -14.90
N ASP A 37 11.53 -5.27 -15.73
CA ASP A 37 11.29 -4.17 -16.69
C ASP A 37 10.33 -4.61 -17.80
N ILE A 38 10.40 -5.88 -18.23
CA ILE A 38 9.47 -6.46 -19.19
C ILE A 38 8.05 -6.47 -18.61
N LEU A 39 7.88 -6.91 -17.36
CA LEU A 39 6.58 -6.90 -16.69
C LEU A 39 6.03 -5.48 -16.57
N ALA A 40 6.84 -4.52 -16.11
CA ALA A 40 6.43 -3.13 -15.96
C ALA A 40 6.00 -2.51 -17.30
N SER A 41 6.80 -2.69 -18.36
CA SER A 41 6.45 -2.18 -19.69
C SER A 41 5.17 -2.80 -20.26
N ALA A 42 4.89 -4.08 -19.97
CA ALA A 42 3.65 -4.73 -20.36
C ALA A 42 2.43 -4.16 -19.61
N VAL A 43 2.55 -3.95 -18.30
CA VAL A 43 1.49 -3.32 -17.48
C VAL A 43 1.21 -1.90 -17.97
N ASP A 44 2.25 -1.11 -18.23
CA ASP A 44 2.11 0.26 -18.75
C ASP A 44 1.44 0.30 -20.13
N ALA A 45 1.80 -0.62 -21.03
CA ALA A 45 1.19 -0.71 -22.35
C ALA A 45 -0.30 -1.07 -22.25
N ILE A 46 -0.67 -1.99 -21.36
CA ILE A 46 -2.06 -2.37 -21.12
C ILE A 46 -2.84 -1.18 -20.56
N ALA A 47 -2.27 -0.44 -19.59
CA ALA A 47 -2.89 0.75 -19.01
C ALA A 47 -3.18 1.83 -20.06
N GLN A 48 -2.27 2.04 -21.02
CA GLN A 48 -2.44 3.04 -22.09
C GLN A 48 -3.41 2.63 -23.19
N MET A 49 -3.59 1.33 -23.42
CA MET A 49 -4.48 0.80 -24.47
C MET A 49 -5.91 0.54 -23.99
N HIS A 50 -6.15 0.55 -22.69
CA HIS A 50 -7.47 0.33 -22.13
C HIS A 50 -8.39 1.55 -22.31
N MET A 51 -9.69 1.30 -22.46
CA MET A 51 -10.70 2.33 -22.74
C MET A 51 -11.09 3.12 -21.49
N ASP A 52 -11.03 2.49 -20.31
CA ASP A 52 -11.31 3.10 -19.01
C ASP A 52 -10.01 3.33 -18.22
N ALA A 53 -10.01 4.30 -17.30
CA ALA A 53 -8.87 4.50 -16.41
C ALA A 53 -8.97 3.53 -15.22
N PHE A 54 -8.00 2.63 -15.07
CA PHE A 54 -7.80 1.88 -13.84
C PHE A 54 -6.84 2.63 -12.91
N SER A 55 -6.94 2.37 -11.60
CA SER A 55 -5.84 2.74 -10.71
C SER A 55 -4.67 1.80 -10.93
N ASP A 56 -3.44 2.32 -10.89
CA ASP A 56 -2.21 1.53 -11.01
C ASP A 56 -2.22 0.32 -10.06
N SER A 57 -2.75 0.50 -8.84
CA SER A 57 -2.86 -0.54 -7.82
C SER A 57 -3.59 -1.79 -8.31
N VAL A 58 -4.72 -1.63 -9.02
CA VAL A 58 -5.55 -2.74 -9.47
C VAL A 58 -4.85 -3.56 -10.55
N LEU A 59 -4.09 -2.92 -11.44
CA LEU A 59 -3.35 -3.63 -12.48
C LEU A 59 -2.19 -4.44 -11.89
N TRP A 60 -1.50 -3.89 -10.90
CA TRP A 60 -0.41 -4.59 -10.21
C TRP A 60 -0.94 -5.76 -9.36
N GLU A 61 -2.05 -5.57 -8.64
CA GLU A 61 -2.73 -6.66 -7.92
C GLU A 61 -3.15 -7.77 -8.88
N ALA A 62 -3.77 -7.43 -10.01
CA ALA A 62 -4.16 -8.41 -11.03
C ALA A 62 -2.96 -9.16 -11.64
N ALA A 63 -1.82 -8.48 -11.81
CA ALA A 63 -0.59 -9.10 -12.30
C ALA A 63 -0.02 -10.11 -11.28
N ILE A 64 -0.02 -9.77 -9.99
CA ILE A 64 0.40 -10.65 -8.90
C ILE A 64 -0.52 -11.88 -8.84
N ASP A 65 -1.84 -11.66 -8.87
CA ASP A 65 -2.84 -12.74 -8.92
C ASP A 65 -2.61 -13.69 -10.09
N GLY A 66 -2.28 -13.15 -11.27
CA GLY A 66 -1.95 -13.95 -12.45
C GLY A 66 -0.71 -14.82 -12.25
N ILE A 67 0.32 -14.30 -11.61
CA ILE A 67 1.55 -15.04 -11.28
C ILE A 67 1.24 -16.16 -10.28
N ILE A 68 0.46 -15.89 -9.24
CA ILE A 68 0.08 -16.88 -8.23
C ILE A 68 -0.75 -18.01 -8.85
N ARG A 69 -1.74 -17.69 -9.68
CA ARG A 69 -2.53 -18.69 -10.42
C ARG A 69 -1.67 -19.55 -11.34
N ALA A 70 -0.59 -19.00 -11.90
CA ALA A 70 0.32 -19.75 -12.76
C ALA A 70 1.24 -20.72 -12.00
N LEU A 71 1.40 -20.56 -10.68
CA LEU A 71 2.18 -21.47 -9.86
C LEU A 71 1.46 -22.81 -9.60
N ASP A 72 0.14 -22.87 -9.78
CA ASP A 72 -0.71 -24.06 -9.52
C ASP A 72 -0.50 -24.64 -8.10
N ASP A 73 -0.15 -23.77 -7.14
CA ASP A 73 0.06 -24.13 -5.75
C ASP A 73 -1.18 -23.72 -4.93
N PRO A 74 -1.93 -24.68 -4.36
CA PRO A 74 -3.13 -24.39 -3.58
C PRO A 74 -2.87 -23.67 -2.25
N TYR A 75 -1.60 -23.55 -1.83
CA TYR A 75 -1.20 -22.85 -0.61
C TYR A 75 -0.49 -21.52 -0.87
N ALA A 76 -0.24 -21.18 -2.13
CA ALA A 76 0.37 -19.90 -2.48
C ALA A 76 -0.71 -18.82 -2.50
N GLU A 77 -0.60 -17.87 -1.58
CA GLU A 77 -1.45 -16.69 -1.48
C GLU A 77 -0.56 -15.48 -1.21
N VAL A 78 -0.95 -14.33 -1.75
CA VAL A 78 -0.28 -13.05 -1.50
C VAL A 78 -1.32 -12.10 -0.96
N PHE A 79 -1.02 -11.52 0.20
CA PHE A 79 -1.88 -10.50 0.78
C PHE A 79 -1.67 -9.15 0.09
N THR A 80 -2.78 -8.52 -0.24
CA THR A 80 -2.81 -7.07 -0.46
C THR A 80 -2.38 -6.34 0.82
N PRO A 81 -1.94 -5.08 0.74
CA PRO A 81 -1.58 -4.32 1.94
C PRO A 81 -2.68 -4.30 3.01
N GLN A 82 -3.95 -4.25 2.60
CA GLN A 82 -5.11 -4.25 3.50
C GLN A 82 -5.34 -5.62 4.15
N GLU A 83 -5.20 -6.71 3.40
CA GLU A 83 -5.29 -8.07 3.96
C GLU A 83 -4.13 -8.37 4.89
N ALA A 84 -2.92 -7.86 4.59
CA ALA A 84 -1.76 -8.01 5.45
C ALA A 84 -1.96 -7.30 6.79
N GLU A 85 -2.53 -6.09 6.77
CA GLU A 85 -2.87 -5.35 7.99
C GLU A 85 -3.93 -6.09 8.81
N ALA A 86 -5.03 -6.53 8.19
CA ALA A 86 -6.07 -7.31 8.87
C ALA A 86 -5.53 -8.62 9.46
N TRP A 87 -4.66 -9.33 8.75
CA TRP A 87 -4.03 -10.56 9.22
C TRP A 87 -3.09 -10.31 10.40
N GLU A 88 -2.36 -9.20 10.39
CA GLU A 88 -1.53 -8.78 11.51
C GLU A 88 -2.37 -8.41 12.74
N GLU A 89 -3.49 -7.70 12.56
CA GLU A 89 -4.45 -7.41 13.64
C GLU A 89 -5.00 -8.69 14.27
N ASP A 90 -5.43 -9.66 13.45
CA ASP A 90 -5.97 -10.94 13.91
C ASP A 90 -4.92 -11.78 14.65
N THR A 91 -3.67 -11.76 14.17
CA THR A 91 -2.56 -12.56 14.73
C THR A 91 -1.99 -11.97 16.02
N THR A 92 -1.78 -10.65 16.03
CA THR A 92 -1.18 -9.94 17.18
C THR A 92 -2.21 -9.56 18.22
N GLY A 93 -3.49 -9.51 17.85
CA GLY A 93 -4.57 -8.95 18.65
C GLY A 93 -4.49 -7.42 18.81
N ASN A 94 -3.59 -6.76 18.07
CA ASN A 94 -3.46 -5.30 18.06
C ASN A 94 -4.48 -4.70 17.11
N TYR A 95 -5.74 -4.70 17.52
CA TYR A 95 -6.79 -4.02 16.76
C TYR A 95 -6.66 -2.51 16.89
N SER A 96 -6.74 -1.79 15.77
CA SER A 96 -6.90 -0.33 15.81
C SER A 96 -8.35 0.04 16.17
N GLY A 97 -8.54 0.80 17.25
CA GLY A 97 -9.85 1.26 17.69
C GLY A 97 -9.87 1.73 19.15
N ILE A 98 -11.07 1.90 19.71
CA ILE A 98 -11.25 2.47 21.06
C ILE A 98 -11.18 1.43 22.20
N GLY A 99 -11.02 0.14 21.89
CA GLY A 99 -10.82 -0.92 22.89
C GLY A 99 -12.10 -1.37 23.62
N LEU A 100 -13.13 -1.74 22.86
CA LEU A 100 -14.36 -2.34 23.38
C LEU A 100 -14.82 -3.51 22.50
N GLN A 101 -15.72 -4.33 23.04
CA GLN A 101 -16.38 -5.41 22.33
C GLN A 101 -17.88 -5.12 22.28
N ILE A 102 -18.47 -5.32 21.10
CA ILE A 102 -19.91 -5.10 20.85
C ILE A 102 -20.61 -6.39 20.46
N THR A 103 -21.91 -6.43 20.73
CA THR A 103 -22.81 -7.45 20.21
C THR A 103 -24.12 -6.80 19.77
N LEU A 104 -24.91 -7.52 18.98
CA LEU A 104 -26.27 -7.09 18.65
C LEU A 104 -27.22 -7.68 19.68
N LEU A 105 -27.89 -6.84 20.46
CA LEU A 105 -28.88 -7.24 21.45
C LEU A 105 -30.15 -6.40 21.25
N ASN A 106 -31.30 -7.07 21.06
CA ASN A 106 -32.58 -6.40 20.78
C ASN A 106 -32.53 -5.42 19.59
N ASP A 107 -31.83 -5.79 18.51
CA ASP A 107 -31.58 -4.96 17.32
C ASP A 107 -30.75 -3.68 17.59
N GLU A 108 -30.15 -3.55 18.77
CA GLU A 108 -29.29 -2.44 19.15
C GLU A 108 -27.85 -2.93 19.38
N VAL A 109 -26.88 -2.13 18.92
CA VAL A 109 -25.46 -2.41 19.14
C VAL A 109 -25.13 -2.11 20.60
N THR A 110 -24.81 -3.15 21.37
CA THR A 110 -24.58 -3.07 22.82
C THR A 110 -23.15 -3.46 23.16
N VAL A 111 -22.53 -2.72 24.07
CA VAL A 111 -21.18 -2.97 24.59
C VAL A 111 -21.20 -4.18 25.54
N THR A 112 -20.45 -5.23 25.22
CA THR A 112 -20.32 -6.44 26.05
C THR A 112 -19.05 -6.48 26.88
N ALA A 113 -17.98 -5.82 26.43
CA ALA A 113 -16.73 -5.73 27.17
C ALA A 113 -16.02 -4.40 26.87
N VAL A 114 -15.29 -3.89 27.86
CA VAL A 114 -14.45 -2.70 27.73
C VAL A 114 -13.06 -3.04 28.27
N PHE A 115 -12.02 -2.84 27.47
CA PHE A 115 -10.64 -3.17 27.85
C PHE A 115 -10.02 -2.02 28.66
N ARG A 116 -9.33 -2.35 29.76
CA ARG A 116 -8.70 -1.34 30.62
C ARG A 116 -7.48 -0.73 29.95
N GLY A 117 -7.28 0.57 30.12
CA GLY A 117 -6.15 1.30 29.53
C GLY A 117 -6.30 1.60 28.04
N PHE A 118 -7.53 1.45 27.51
CA PHE A 118 -7.91 1.88 26.16
C PHE A 118 -8.87 3.08 26.24
N PRO A 119 -8.99 3.90 25.17
CA PRO A 119 -9.80 5.12 25.16
C PRO A 119 -11.24 4.93 25.66
N ALA A 120 -11.91 3.83 25.29
CA ALA A 120 -13.27 3.56 25.74
C ALA A 120 -13.39 3.51 27.27
N ASN A 121 -12.40 2.93 27.95
CA ASN A 121 -12.39 2.88 29.41
C ASN A 121 -12.09 4.24 30.05
N GLU A 122 -11.19 5.01 29.45
CA GLU A 122 -10.82 6.36 29.92
C GLU A 122 -11.98 7.35 29.80
N HIS A 123 -12.80 7.19 28.76
CA HIS A 123 -14.02 7.97 28.53
C HIS A 123 -15.25 7.43 29.29
N GLY A 124 -15.08 6.38 30.09
CA GLY A 124 -16.11 5.91 31.02
C GLY A 124 -17.20 5.04 30.38
N LEU A 125 -16.97 4.48 29.19
CA LEU A 125 -17.87 3.47 28.62
C LEU A 125 -17.87 2.23 29.51
N VAL A 126 -19.05 1.64 29.68
CA VAL A 126 -19.27 0.46 30.50
C VAL A 126 -20.02 -0.63 29.74
N VAL A 127 -19.92 -1.85 30.27
CA VAL A 127 -20.71 -2.98 29.75
C VAL A 127 -22.19 -2.68 29.94
N GLY A 128 -22.97 -2.86 28.87
CA GLY A 128 -24.40 -2.58 28.82
C GLY A 128 -24.76 -1.26 28.14
N ASP A 129 -23.78 -0.42 27.80
CA ASP A 129 -24.05 0.80 27.03
C ASP A 129 -24.51 0.46 25.60
N VAL A 130 -25.46 1.23 25.09
CA VAL A 130 -26.00 1.11 23.74
C VAL A 130 -25.39 2.19 22.85
N ILE A 131 -24.84 1.78 21.71
CA ILE A 131 -24.26 2.68 20.71
C ILE A 131 -25.39 3.21 19.83
N VAL A 132 -25.85 4.42 20.13
CA VAL A 132 -26.90 5.11 19.36
C VAL A 132 -26.37 5.84 18.12
N GLY A 133 -25.07 6.10 18.06
CA GLY A 133 -24.43 6.78 16.94
C GLY A 133 -22.91 6.72 17.03
N VAL A 134 -22.26 6.80 15.88
CA VAL A 134 -20.81 6.93 15.75
C VAL A 134 -20.54 8.15 14.86
N ASN A 135 -19.74 9.10 15.34
CA ASN A 135 -19.56 10.39 14.69
C ASN A 135 -20.90 11.14 14.45
N GLN A 136 -21.21 11.44 13.19
CA GLN A 136 -22.44 12.14 12.77
C GLN A 136 -23.50 11.19 12.20
N HIS A 137 -23.31 9.87 12.34
CA HIS A 137 -24.22 8.87 11.80
C HIS A 137 -24.98 8.13 12.91
N ASP A 138 -26.28 7.93 12.68
CA ASP A 138 -27.17 7.16 13.55
C ASP A 138 -26.86 5.66 13.42
N ALA A 139 -26.53 5.03 14.55
CA ALA A 139 -26.13 3.62 14.62
C ALA A 139 -27.25 2.70 15.10
N SER A 140 -28.45 3.24 15.37
CA SER A 140 -29.58 2.50 15.96
C SER A 140 -30.10 1.32 15.12
N LYS A 141 -29.68 1.21 13.84
CA LYS A 141 -30.06 0.11 12.93
C LYS A 141 -28.85 -0.57 12.29
N TRP A 142 -27.67 -0.37 12.87
CA TRP A 142 -26.45 -0.94 12.31
C TRP A 142 -26.30 -2.40 12.69
N SER A 143 -25.67 -3.16 11.79
CA SER A 143 -25.10 -4.45 12.18
C SER A 143 -23.85 -4.22 13.02
N THR A 144 -23.44 -5.23 13.77
CA THR A 144 -22.17 -5.21 14.50
C THR A 144 -20.98 -4.95 13.59
N GLY A 145 -20.99 -5.47 12.35
CA GLY A 145 -19.97 -5.20 11.35
C GLY A 145 -19.89 -3.73 10.98
N MET A 146 -21.02 -3.11 10.59
CA MET A 146 -21.04 -1.67 10.25
C MET A 146 -20.60 -0.78 11.41
N ALA A 147 -21.00 -1.12 12.64
CA ALA A 147 -20.55 -0.40 13.83
C ALA A 147 -19.05 -0.58 14.08
N ALA A 148 -18.53 -1.80 13.95
CA ALA A 148 -17.09 -2.08 14.09
C ALA A 148 -16.28 -1.31 13.04
N ASP A 149 -16.68 -1.36 11.77
CA ASP A 149 -15.99 -0.68 10.66
C ASP A 149 -16.01 0.84 10.83
N SER A 150 -17.07 1.40 11.43
CA SER A 150 -17.18 2.84 11.67
C SER A 150 -16.40 3.32 12.90
N ILE A 151 -16.18 2.44 13.89
CA ILE A 151 -15.41 2.72 15.10
C ILE A 151 -13.91 2.45 14.87
N ARG A 152 -13.59 1.51 13.98
CA ARG A 152 -12.22 1.27 13.52
C ARG A 152 -11.76 2.42 12.65
N GLY A 153 -10.50 2.78 12.81
CA GLY A 153 -9.87 3.84 12.05
C GLY A 153 -8.35 3.80 12.25
N PRO A 154 -7.60 4.64 11.53
CA PRO A 154 -6.16 4.74 11.72
C PRO A 154 -5.81 5.03 13.18
N VAL A 155 -4.72 4.42 13.67
CA VAL A 155 -4.25 4.65 15.05
C VAL A 155 -4.07 6.15 15.30
N GLY A 156 -4.69 6.65 16.38
CA GLY A 156 -4.62 8.06 16.76
C GLY A 156 -5.64 8.98 16.08
N THR A 157 -6.65 8.41 15.38
CA THR A 157 -7.84 9.17 14.96
C THR A 157 -8.90 9.16 16.05
N ASP A 158 -9.55 10.31 16.25
CA ASP A 158 -10.68 10.45 17.17
C ASP A 158 -11.97 9.98 16.49
N VAL A 159 -12.80 9.24 17.23
CA VAL A 159 -14.10 8.68 16.80
C VAL A 159 -15.18 8.85 17.84
#